data_AF-A0A9D0XLB2-F1
#
_entry.id   AF-A0A9D0XLB2-F1
#
_cell.length_a   1.000
_cell.length_b   1.000
_cell.length_c   1.000
_cell.angle_alpha   90.00
_cell.angle_beta   90.00
_cell.angle_gamma   90.00
#
_symmetry.space_group_name_H-M   'P 1'
#
loop_
_entity.id
_entity.type
_entity.pdbx_description
1 polymer ?
#
loop_
_entity_poly.entity_id
_entity_poly.type
_entity_poly.pdbx_seq_one_letter_code
_entity_poly.pdbx_strand_id
1 'polypeptide(L)'
;MSDTKLDKVDLKILKILQENSKITNLELSRKINLSPAPTLERVKKLENTGTIHSYHAVVNPQAIGLSVKTFVLVSLAWQKENALN
;
A
#
# COMPACT_ATOMS: atom_id res chain seq x y z
N MET A 1 14.58 7.66 -8.50
CA MET A 1 14.34 8.09 -7.10
C MET A 1 13.50 9.35 -7.13
N SER A 2 12.18 9.22 -7.11
CA SER A 2 11.27 10.37 -7.00
C SER A 2 11.09 10.69 -5.52
N ASP A 3 11.98 11.51 -4.98
CA ASP A 3 11.90 12.01 -3.60
C ASP A 3 10.79 13.07 -3.51
N THR A 4 9.55 12.64 -3.75
CA THR A 4 8.36 13.47 -3.55
C THR A 4 8.07 13.40 -2.07
N LYS A 5 8.69 14.29 -1.30
CA LYS A 5 8.54 14.36 0.14
C LYS A 5 7.04 14.43 0.50
N LEU A 6 6.51 13.34 1.06
CA LEU A 6 5.13 13.28 1.53
C LEU A 6 4.94 14.32 2.63
N ASP A 7 3.89 15.13 2.51
CA ASP A 7 3.55 16.07 3.55
C ASP A 7 2.70 15.41 4.67
N LYS A 8 2.44 16.15 5.74
CA LYS A 8 1.66 15.63 6.89
C LYS A 8 0.24 15.25 6.50
N VAL A 9 -0.34 15.90 5.49
CA VAL A 9 -1.69 15.60 5.02
C VAL A 9 -1.69 14.31 4.24
N ASP A 10 -0.71 14.11 3.36
CA ASP A 10 -0.55 12.89 2.57
C ASP A 10 -0.37 11.67 3.49
N LEU A 11 0.47 11.78 4.53
CA LEU A 11 0.63 10.73 5.54
C LEU A 11 -0.69 10.43 6.28
N LYS A 12 -1.51 11.45 6.55
CA LYS A 12 -2.82 11.28 7.19
C LYS A 12 -3.81 10.59 6.25
N ILE A 13 -3.81 10.95 4.97
CA ILE A 13 -4.60 10.29 3.92
C ILE A 13 -4.23 8.81 3.86
N LEU A 14 -2.93 8.49 3.77
CA LEU A 14 -2.44 7.11 3.71
C LEU A 14 -2.88 6.30 4.93
N LYS A 15 -2.74 6.87 6.14
CA LYS A 15 -3.19 6.21 7.37
C LYS A 15 -4.69 5.88 7.33
N ILE A 16 -5.52 6.85 6.95
CA ILE A 16 -6.98 6.65 6.90
C ILE A 16 -7.35 5.62 5.82
N LEU A 17 -6.72 5.65 4.64
CA LEU A 17 -7.01 4.72 3.55
C LEU A 17 -6.53 3.30 3.85
N GLN A 18 -5.43 3.14 4.60
CA GLN A 18 -4.96 1.83 5.07
C GLN A 18 -5.91 1.21 6.10
N GLU A 19 -6.49 2.04 6.97
CA GLU A 19 -7.51 1.58 7.94
C GLU A 19 -8.86 1.29 7.26
N ASN A 20 -9.28 2.15 6.32
CA ASN A 20 -10.53 2.01 5.58
C ASN A 20 -10.43 2.60 4.17
N SER A 21 -10.12 1.76 3.19
CA SER A 21 -10.04 2.16 1.78
C SER A 21 -11.39 2.48 1.14
N LYS A 22 -12.51 2.07 1.76
CA LYS A 22 -13.87 2.34 1.28
C LYS A 22 -14.44 3.68 1.76
N ILE A 23 -13.67 4.47 2.51
CA ILE A 23 -14.12 5.78 2.98
C ILE A 23 -14.49 6.69 1.80
N THR A 24 -15.58 7.43 1.93
CA THR A 24 -15.98 8.38 0.88
C THR A 24 -15.01 9.56 0.86
N ASN A 25 -14.81 10.17 -0.32
CA ASN A 25 -13.97 11.36 -0.43
C ASN A 25 -14.50 12.53 0.45
N LEU A 26 -15.82 12.60 0.67
CA LEU A 26 -16.44 13.59 1.55
C LEU A 26 -16.10 13.36 3.03
N GLU A 27 -16.07 12.11 3.50
CA GLU A 27 -15.68 11.81 4.88
C GLU A 27 -14.18 11.92 5.10
N LEU A 28 -13.39 11.50 4.09
CA LEU A 28 -11.94 11.66 4.10
C LEU A 28 -11.56 13.14 4.22
N SER A 29 -12.20 14.01 3.43
CA SER A 29 -11.94 15.44 3.42
C SER A 29 -12.23 16.10 4.78
N ARG A 30 -13.33 15.69 5.43
CA ARG A 30 -13.66 16.10 6.81
C ARG A 30 -12.58 15.65 7.82
N LYS A 31 -12.11 14.40 7.72
CA LYS A 31 -11.08 13.88 8.64
C LYS A 31 -9.72 14.56 8.48
N ILE A 32 -9.39 15.06 7.29
CA ILE A 32 -8.11 15.74 7.01
C ILE A 32 -8.22 17.28 7.03
N ASN A 33 -9.40 17.83 7.31
CA ASN A 33 -9.69 19.27 7.32
C ASN A 33 -9.42 19.96 5.97
N LEU A 34 -9.82 19.33 4.87
CA LEU A 34 -9.76 19.91 3.53
C LEU A 34 -11.13 19.86 2.85
N SER A 35 -11.29 20.63 1.77
CA SER A 35 -12.45 20.50 0.90
C SER A 35 -12.35 19.21 0.05
N PRO A 36 -13.49 18.71 -0.48
CA PRO A 36 -13.49 17.45 -1.23
C PRO A 36 -12.62 17.47 -2.50
N ALA A 37 -12.54 18.59 -3.21
CA ALA A 37 -11.77 18.72 -4.46
C ALA A 37 -10.25 18.52 -4.27
N PRO A 38 -9.54 19.25 -3.38
CA PRO A 38 -8.11 19.04 -3.15
C PRO A 38 -7.81 17.71 -2.48
N THR A 39 -8.75 17.15 -1.72
CA THR A 39 -8.61 15.79 -1.16
C THR A 39 -8.52 14.75 -2.28
N LEU A 40 -9.42 14.84 -3.26
CA LEU A 40 -9.45 13.92 -4.40
C LEU A 40 -8.18 14.03 -5.25
N GLU A 41 -7.71 15.25 -5.50
CA GLU A 41 -6.49 15.49 -6.26
C GLU A 41 -5.26 14.89 -5.57
N ARG A 42 -5.16 15.03 -4.23
CA ARG A 42 -4.09 14.42 -3.45
C ARG A 42 -4.12 12.90 -3.50
N VAL A 43 -5.28 12.27 -3.32
CA VAL A 43 -5.40 10.80 -3.46
C VAL A 43 -4.97 10.35 -4.85
N LYS A 44 -5.45 11.00 -5.91
CA LYS A 44 -5.04 10.70 -7.30
C LYS A 44 -3.54 10.87 -7.50
N LYS A 45 -2.93 11.90 -6.92
CA LYS A 45 -1.47 12.10 -6.98
C LYS A 45 -0.73 10.95 -6.29
N LEU A 46 -1.19 10.51 -5.12
CA LEU A 46 -0.58 9.38 -4.40
C LEU A 46 -0.69 8.07 -5.21
N GLU A 47 -1.79 7.86 -5.92
CA GLU A 47 -1.97 6.72 -6.83
C GLU A 47 -1.05 6.84 -8.06
N ASN A 48 -1.07 7.98 -8.76
CA ASN A 48 -0.29 8.21 -9.98
C ASN A 48 1.22 8.18 -9.76
N THR A 49 1.68 8.60 -8.58
CA THR A 49 3.11 8.53 -8.20
C THR A 49 3.54 7.13 -7.77
N GLY A 50 2.60 6.18 -7.67
CA GLY A 50 2.87 4.84 -7.16
C GLY A 50 3.07 4.80 -5.65
N THR A 51 2.78 5.88 -4.91
CA THR A 51 2.79 5.83 -3.43
C THR A 51 1.69 4.90 -2.93
N ILE A 52 0.52 4.94 -3.58
CA ILE A 52 -0.54 3.95 -3.42
C ILE A 52 -0.46 3.00 -4.61
N HIS A 53 -0.01 1.77 -4.37
CA HIS A 53 0.10 0.77 -5.43
C HIS A 53 -1.24 0.11 -5.77
N SER A 54 -2.10 -0.12 -4.77
CA SER A 54 -3.32 -0.92 -4.91
C SER A 54 -4.19 -0.85 -3.67
N TYR A 55 -5.46 -1.23 -3.82
CA TYR A 55 -6.40 -1.43 -2.73
C TYR A 55 -6.86 -2.88 -2.71
N HIS A 56 -6.81 -3.51 -1.54
CA HIS A 56 -7.14 -4.92 -1.38
C HIS A 56 -8.17 -5.12 -0.27
N ALA A 57 -9.07 -6.07 -0.49
CA ALA A 57 -9.92 -6.59 0.58
C ALA A 57 -9.12 -7.63 1.39
N VAL A 58 -9.11 -7.49 2.72
CA VAL A 58 -8.61 -8.53 3.61
C VAL A 58 -9.69 -9.60 3.73
N VAL A 59 -9.41 -10.79 3.18
CA VAL A 59 -10.35 -11.91 3.17
C VAL A 59 -10.01 -12.88 4.29
N ASN A 60 -11.04 -13.44 4.95
CA ASN A 60 -10.85 -14.53 5.90
C ASN A 60 -10.45 -15.80 5.14
N PRO A 61 -9.21 -16.32 5.31
CA PRO A 61 -8.76 -17.50 4.58
C PRO A 61 -9.57 -18.76 4.92
N GLN A 62 -10.00 -18.92 6.17
CA GLN A 62 -10.79 -20.08 6.60
C GLN A 62 -12.16 -20.11 5.93
N ALA A 63 -12.79 -18.95 5.75
CA ALA A 63 -14.10 -18.84 5.10
C ALA A 63 -14.07 -19.22 3.61
N ILE A 64 -12.88 -19.19 2.98
CA ILE A 64 -12.69 -19.54 1.57
C ILE A 64 -11.95 -20.88 1.38
N GLY A 65 -11.87 -21.70 2.42
CA GLY A 65 -11.26 -23.04 2.36
C GLY A 65 -9.72 -23.04 2.35
N LEU A 66 -9.08 -21.90 2.59
CA LEU A 66 -7.63 -21.79 2.77
C LEU A 66 -7.27 -21.99 4.25
N SER A 67 -7.23 -23.26 4.67
CA SER A 67 -7.03 -23.65 6.06
C SER A 67 -5.57 -23.69 6.52
N VAL A 68 -4.61 -23.66 5.58
CA VAL A 68 -3.18 -23.78 5.87
C VAL A 68 -2.45 -22.54 5.37
N LYS A 69 -1.61 -21.97 6.23
CA LYS A 69 -0.68 -20.88 5.89
C LYS A 69 0.72 -21.28 6.34
N THR A 70 1.65 -21.35 5.40
CA THR A 70 3.03 -21.79 5.65
C THR A 70 4.00 -20.71 5.21
N PHE A 71 5.11 -20.58 5.94
CA PHE A 71 6.26 -19.79 5.53
C PHE A 71 7.34 -20.75 5.03
N VAL A 72 7.87 -20.49 3.84
CA VAL A 72 9.00 -21.27 3.28
C VAL A 72 10.25 -20.41 3.37
N LEU A 73 11.23 -20.88 4.14
CA LEU A 73 12.56 -20.27 4.19
C LEU A 73 13.44 -20.92 3.14
N VAL A 74 13.86 -20.15 2.14
CA VAL A 74 14.82 -20.62 1.12
C VAL A 74 16.19 -20.08 1.50
N SER A 75 17.18 -20.96 1.56
CA SER A 75 18.60 -20.58 1.66
C SER A 75 19.34 -21.12 0.45
N LEU A 76 20.20 -20.30 -0.16
CA LEU A 76 21.07 -20.74 -1.24
C LEU A 76 22.40 -21.18 -0.64
N ALA A 77 22.76 -22.45 -0.82
CA ALA A 77 24.14 -22.88 -0.64
C ALA A 77 24.97 -22.37 -1.82
N TRP A 78 26.17 -21.87 -1.50
CA TRP A 78 27.00 -21.00 -2.34
C TRP A 78 27.34 -21.53 -3.75
N GLN A 79 27.57 -20.57 -4.64
CA GLN A 79 27.91 -20.69 -6.06
C GLN A 79 29.30 -21.35 -6.23
N LYS A 80 29.43 -22.34 -7.13
CA LYS A 80 30.75 -22.85 -7.54
C LYS A 80 31.49 -21.74 -8.30
N GLU A 81 32.51 -21.17 -7.68
CA GLU A 81 33.62 -20.57 -8.40
C GLU A 81 34.45 -21.72 -8.98
N ASN A 82 34.31 -21.96 -10.29
CA ASN A 82 35.32 -22.55 -11.18
C ASN A 82 34.70 -22.87 -12.54
N ALA A 83 34.70 -21.85 -13.40
CA ALA A 83 34.75 -22.05 -14.85
C ALA A 83 35.63 -20.95 -15.46
N LEU A 84 36.86 -20.85 -14.96
CA LEU A 84 37.98 -20.31 -15.72
C LEU A 84 38.97 -21.47 -15.88
N ASN A 85 38.84 -22.19 -16.99
CA ASN A 85 39.92 -22.92 -17.66
C ASN A 85 39.89 -22.48 -19.10
#